data_AF-A0A917UN07-F1
#
_entry.id   AF-A0A917UN07-F1
#
_cell.length_a   1.000
_cell.length_b   1.000
_cell.length_c   1.000
_cell.angle_alpha   90.00
_cell.angle_beta   90.00
_cell.angle_gamma   90.00
#
_symmetry.space_group_name_H-M   'P 1'
#
loop_
_entity.id
_entity.type
_entity.pdbx_description
1 polymer ?
#
loop_
_entity_poly.entity_id
_entity_poly.type
_entity_poly.pdbx_seq_one_letter_code
_entity_poly.pdbx_strand_id
1 'polypeptide(L)'
;MAHLRLAKTGYLHPSGSRTDSPGIRRNVIHRADHTEERSYGSAQTGGFNAADFARRVDAAAGDVTAAVHQWLVETGRIRADAHIIHLEVRTWRPR
;
A
#
# COMPACT_ATOMS: atom_id res chain seq x y z
N MET A 1 -3.71 3.33 -8.87
CA MET A 1 -2.37 2.85 -8.43
C MET A 1 -2.06 3.53 -7.12
N ALA A 2 -1.61 2.80 -6.10
CA ALA A 2 -1.20 3.39 -4.82
C ALA A 2 0.32 3.33 -4.68
N HIS A 3 0.92 4.44 -4.25
CA HIS A 3 2.33 4.53 -3.88
C HIS A 3 2.40 4.97 -2.42
N LEU A 4 3.21 4.30 -1.61
CA LEU A 4 3.27 4.57 -0.19
C LEU A 4 4.68 4.49 0.36
N ARG A 5 4.92 5.18 1.47
CA ARG A 5 6.20 5.24 2.17
C ARG A 5 6.04 4.88 3.64
N LEU A 6 6.90 4.00 4.12
CA LEU A 6 6.91 3.49 5.50
C LEU A 6 8.36 3.30 5.98
N ALA A 7 8.57 3.18 7.28
CA ALA A 7 9.83 2.63 7.82
C ALA A 7 10.07 1.21 7.28
N LYS A 8 11.32 0.86 6.95
CA LYS A 8 11.67 -0.48 6.44
C LYS A 8 11.18 -1.61 7.34
N THR A 9 11.25 -1.39 8.66
CA THR A 9 10.80 -2.33 9.70
C THR A 9 9.28 -2.53 9.75
N GLY A 10 8.50 -1.65 9.12
CA GLY A 10 7.06 -1.76 9.02
C GLY A 10 6.59 -2.81 8.02
N TYR A 11 7.43 -3.19 7.05
CA TYR A 11 7.10 -4.20 6.05
C TYR A 11 7.35 -5.62 6.57
N LEU A 12 6.41 -6.52 6.34
CA LEU A 12 6.54 -7.93 6.70
C LEU A 12 7.29 -8.75 5.64
N HIS A 13 7.30 -8.25 4.40
CA HIS A 13 8.00 -8.90 3.30
C HIS A 13 9.29 -8.16 2.92
N PRO A 14 10.35 -8.89 2.56
CA PRO A 14 11.54 -8.29 1.96
C PRO A 14 11.20 -7.49 0.72
N SER A 15 11.98 -6.43 0.50
CA SER A 15 11.90 -5.56 -0.67
C SER A 15 11.95 -6.37 -1.97
N GLY A 16 10.99 -6.15 -2.87
CA GLY A 16 10.91 -6.84 -4.15
C GLY A 16 10.41 -8.30 -4.08
N SER A 17 9.88 -8.74 -2.94
CA SER A 17 9.21 -10.03 -2.80
C SER A 17 8.04 -10.18 -3.76
N ARG A 18 7.93 -11.36 -4.40
CA ARG A 18 6.79 -11.71 -5.27
C ARG A 18 5.48 -11.85 -4.50
N THR A 19 5.55 -12.14 -3.21
CA THR A 19 4.39 -12.26 -2.32
C THR A 19 3.84 -10.88 -1.92
N ASP A 20 4.70 -9.87 -1.91
CA ASP A 20 4.36 -8.51 -1.48
C ASP A 20 3.78 -7.67 -2.62
N SER A 21 4.58 -7.52 -3.67
CA SER A 21 4.26 -6.77 -4.88
C SER A 21 4.32 -7.72 -6.07
N PRO A 22 3.24 -8.48 -6.36
CA PRO A 22 3.26 -9.50 -7.40
C PRO A 22 3.39 -8.86 -8.77
N GLY A 23 4.63 -8.71 -9.23
CA GLY A 23 4.99 -8.30 -10.58
C GLY A 23 5.90 -7.09 -10.70
N ILE A 24 6.26 -6.38 -9.61
CA ILE A 24 7.06 -5.16 -9.75
C ILE A 24 8.25 -5.10 -8.79
N ARG A 25 9.34 -5.81 -9.13
CA ARG A 25 10.67 -5.59 -8.53
C ARG A 25 11.20 -4.16 -8.74
N ARG A 26 10.55 -3.34 -9.57
CA ARG A 26 11.00 -2.00 -10.00
C ARG A 26 10.39 -0.84 -9.22
N ASN A 27 9.47 -1.10 -8.30
CA ASN A 27 8.73 -0.05 -7.58
C ASN A 27 9.09 -0.01 -6.10
N VAL A 28 10.33 -0.35 -5.76
CA VAL A 28 10.86 -0.16 -4.42
C VAL A 28 11.92 0.91 -4.46
N ILE A 29 11.76 1.96 -3.67
CA ILE A 29 12.76 3.02 -3.52
C ILE A 29 13.17 3.05 -2.06
N HIS A 30 14.42 2.66 -1.78
CA HIS A 30 15.00 2.83 -0.47
C HIS A 30 15.46 4.28 -0.29
N ARG A 31 15.13 4.88 0.84
CA ARG A 31 15.57 6.23 1.19
C ARG A 31 16.68 6.16 2.24
N ALA A 32 17.47 7.23 2.33
CA ALA A 32 18.58 7.32 3.28
C ALA A 32 18.10 7.38 4.75
N ASP A 33 16.85 7.81 4.98
CA ASP A 33 16.24 7.94 6.32
C ASP A 33 15.59 6.64 6.83
N HIS A 34 16.09 5.48 6.40
CA HIS A 34 15.58 4.16 6.80
C HIS A 34 14.10 3.89 6.44
N THR A 35 13.51 4.71 5.56
CA THR A 35 12.21 4.46 4.97
C THR A 35 12.32 3.81 3.60
N GLU A 36 11.21 3.26 3.14
CA GLU A 36 11.09 2.62 1.85
C GLU A 36 9.73 2.91 1.25
N GLU A 37 9.75 3.26 -0.04
CA GLU A 37 8.57 3.45 -0.84
C GLU A 37 8.24 2.17 -1.62
N ARG A 38 6.95 1.81 -1.64
CA ARG A 38 6.42 0.68 -2.41
C ARG A 38 5.19 1.10 -3.20
N SER A 39 5.08 0.60 -4.43
CA SER A 39 3.86 0.77 -5.24
C SER A 39 3.03 -0.50 -5.30
N TYR A 40 1.75 -0.37 -4.98
CA TYR A 40 0.73 -1.39 -5.21
C TYR A 40 -0.10 -1.01 -6.43
N GLY A 41 0.02 -1.83 -7.47
CA GLY A 41 -0.59 -1.62 -8.78
C GLY A 41 -2.10 -1.88 -8.81
N SER A 42 -2.59 -2.38 -9.93
CA SER A 42 -3.98 -2.82 -10.08
C SER A 42 -4.17 -4.23 -9.50
N ALA A 43 -5.42 -4.67 -9.30
CA ALA A 43 -5.75 -6.02 -8.87
C ALA A 43 -5.11 -7.13 -9.75
N GLN A 44 -4.89 -6.86 -11.04
CA GLN A 44 -4.23 -7.79 -11.96
C GLN A 44 -2.76 -8.06 -11.59
N THR A 45 -2.12 -7.14 -10.88
CA THR A 45 -0.77 -7.26 -10.33
C THR A 45 -0.78 -7.31 -8.81
N GLY A 46 -1.88 -7.83 -8.24
CA GLY A 46 -2.13 -8.02 -6.80
C GLY A 46 -2.11 -6.75 -5.95
N GLY A 47 -2.34 -5.60 -6.58
CA GLY A 47 -2.68 -4.34 -5.90
C GLY A 47 -4.19 -4.16 -5.75
N PHE A 48 -4.65 -2.91 -5.69
CA PHE A 48 -6.04 -2.59 -5.36
C PHE A 48 -7.03 -2.95 -6.48
N ASN A 49 -8.15 -3.57 -6.10
CA ASN A 49 -9.36 -3.60 -6.93
C ASN A 49 -10.13 -2.30 -6.66
N ALA A 50 -10.53 -1.57 -7.71
CA ALA A 50 -11.16 -0.26 -7.56
C ALA A 50 -12.50 -0.29 -6.80
N ALA A 51 -13.33 -1.31 -7.02
CA ALA A 51 -14.62 -1.43 -6.33
C ALA A 51 -14.43 -1.83 -4.86
N ASP A 52 -13.49 -2.75 -4.59
CA ASP A 52 -13.12 -3.12 -3.23
C ASP A 52 -12.54 -1.94 -2.45
N PHE A 53 -11.68 -1.17 -3.12
CA PHE A 53 -11.06 0.01 -2.55
C PHE A 53 -12.09 1.08 -2.20
N ALA A 54 -13.05 1.35 -3.10
CA ALA A 54 -14.13 2.30 -2.82
C ALA A 54 -14.94 1.91 -1.58
N ARG A 55 -15.35 0.64 -1.51
CA ARG A 55 -16.08 0.10 -0.36
C ARG A 55 -15.30 0.22 0.95
N ARG A 56 -13.98 0.01 0.92
CA ARG A 56 -13.10 0.17 2.09
C ARG A 56 -12.99 1.62 2.53
N VAL A 57 -12.85 2.55 1.58
CA VAL A 57 -12.84 3.99 1.86
C VAL A 57 -14.18 4.43 2.47
N ASP A 58 -15.31 3.96 1.93
CA ASP A 58 -16.64 4.25 2.48
C ASP A 58 -16.79 3.70 3.91
N ALA A 59 -16.34 2.46 4.15
CA ALA A 59 -16.33 1.86 5.48
C ALA A 59 -15.39 2.58 6.47
N ALA A 60 -14.38 3.28 5.97
CA ALA A 60 -13.48 4.14 6.73
C ALA A 60 -13.98 5.61 6.79
N ALA A 61 -15.25 5.87 6.49
CA ALA A 61 -15.86 7.20 6.48
C ALA A 61 -15.09 8.21 5.61
N GLY A 62 -14.52 7.76 4.49
CA GLY A 62 -13.75 8.58 3.56
C GLY A 62 -12.25 8.65 3.88
N ASP A 63 -11.76 8.05 4.97
CA ASP A 63 -10.34 8.03 5.30
C ASP A 63 -9.57 7.03 4.42
N VAL A 64 -8.99 7.57 3.34
CA VAL A 64 -8.18 6.84 2.37
C VAL A 64 -6.94 6.22 3.02
N THR A 65 -6.33 6.90 3.98
CA THR A 65 -5.12 6.40 4.65
C THR A 65 -5.45 5.20 5.53
N ALA A 66 -6.54 5.30 6.31
CA ALA A 66 -7.02 4.19 7.13
C ALA A 66 -7.42 2.98 6.28
N ALA A 67 -8.12 3.20 5.16
CA ALA A 67 -8.52 2.14 4.24
C ALA A 67 -7.31 1.41 3.61
N VAL A 68 -6.29 2.17 3.19
CA VAL A 68 -5.03 1.60 2.66
C VAL A 68 -4.27 0.84 3.76
N HIS A 69 -4.15 1.42 4.95
CA HIS A 69 -3.46 0.79 6.08
C HIS A 69 -4.11 -0.56 6.44
N GLN A 70 -5.44 -0.59 6.62
CA GLN A 70 -6.18 -1.81 6.92
C GLN A 70 -5.97 -2.88 5.86
N TRP A 71 -6.05 -2.53 4.58
CA TRP A 71 -5.81 -3.48 3.49
C TRP A 71 -4.39 -4.07 3.53
N LEU A 72 -3.37 -3.26 3.80
CA LEU A 72 -1.98 -3.73 3.90
C LEU A 72 -1.78 -4.68 5.07
N VAL A 73 -2.44 -4.42 6.20
CA VAL A 73 -2.40 -5.29 7.38
C VAL A 73 -3.12 -6.60 7.12
N GLU A 74 -4.35 -6.54 6.60
CA GLU A 74 -5.17 -7.73 6.29
C GLU A 74 -4.49 -8.66 5.28
N THR A 75 -3.73 -8.09 4.34
CA THR A 75 -3.02 -8.85 3.33
C THR A 75 -1.60 -9.25 3.73
N GLY A 76 -1.20 -8.98 4.99
CA GLY A 76 0.08 -9.40 5.55
C GLY A 76 1.30 -8.68 4.97
N ARG A 77 1.12 -7.47 4.42
CA ARG A 77 2.20 -6.69 3.80
C ARG A 77 2.94 -5.81 4.79
N ILE A 78 2.21 -5.28 5.78
CA ILE A 78 2.77 -4.41 6.82
C ILE A 78 2.33 -4.88 8.20
N ARG A 79 3.09 -4.49 9.21
CA ARG A 79 2.70 -4.65 10.61
C ARG A 79 1.53 -3.71 10.95
N ALA A 80 0.69 -4.11 11.90
CA ALA A 80 -0.46 -3.30 12.32
C ALA A 80 -0.07 -1.96 12.99
N ASP A 81 1.16 -1.84 13.48
CA ASP A 81 1.73 -0.63 14.08
C ASP A 81 2.51 0.24 13.07
N ALA A 82 2.55 -0.14 11.79
CA ALA A 82 3.33 0.57 10.78
C ALA A 82 2.66 1.88 10.37
N HIS A 83 3.35 3.00 10.53
CA HIS A 83 2.80 4.32 10.23
C HIS A 83 3.10 4.78 8.79
N ILE A 84 2.07 5.01 7.98
CA ILE A 84 2.17 5.55 6.61
C ILE A 84 2.63 7.01 6.64
N ILE A 85 3.88 7.24 6.21
CA ILE A 85 4.54 8.55 6.19
C ILE A 85 4.10 9.35 4.95
N HIS A 86 3.87 8.66 3.84
CA HIS A 86 3.40 9.25 2.60
C HIS A 86 2.49 8.28 1.87
N LEU A 87 1.40 8.79 1.30
CA LEU A 87 0.45 8.05 0.50
C LEU A 87 0.06 8.87 -0.72
N GLU A 88 0.21 8.28 -1.90
CA GLU A 88 -0.27 8.81 -3.16
C GLU A 88 -1.18 7.77 -3.81
N VAL A 89 -2.46 8.10 -4.01
CA VAL A 89 -3.41 7.25 -4.73
C VAL A 89 -3.77 7.92 -6.05
N ARG A 90 -3.16 7.42 -7.13
CA ARG A 90 -3.48 7.87 -8.49
C ARG A 90 -4.75 7.21 -8.97
N THR A 91 -5.54 7.98 -9.73
CA THR A 91 -6.81 7.59 -10.39
C THR A 91 -7.98 7.31 -9.45
N TRP A 92 -7.91 7.71 -8.18
CA TRP A 92 -9.07 7.68 -7.29
C TRP A 92 -10.02 8.84 -7.62
N ARG A 93 -11.30 8.53 -7.76
CA ARG A 93 -12.36 9.53 -7.81
C ARG A 93 -13.38 9.17 -6.74
N PRO A 94 -13.62 10.04 -5.73
CA PRO A 94 -14.78 9.87 -4.87
C PRO A 94 -16.04 9.89 -5.74
N ARG A 95 -16.99 9.01 -5.42
CA ARG A 95 -18.27 8.94 -6.14
C ARG A 95 -19.15 10.14 -5.79
#